data_AF-A0A7W3UK69-F1
#
_entry.id   AF-A0A7W3UK69-F1
#
_cell.length_a   1.000
_cell.length_b   1.000
_cell.length_c   1.000
_cell.angle_alpha   90.00
_cell.angle_beta   90.00
_cell.angle_gamma   90.00
#
_symmetry.space_group_name_H-M   'P 1'
#
loop_
_entity.id
_entity.type
_entity.pdbx_description
1 polymer ?
#
loop_
_entity_poly.entity_id
_entity_poly.type
_entity_poly.pdbx_seq_one_letter_code
_entity_poly.pdbx_strand_id
1 'polypeptide(L)'
;MKEMREKLKELGSQKRHEFIGEFVRLGYKNSFRTFRATLMLANVKLVENDELVTDHLWFNYTKSFLKLGELKEGDLIKFNARVNGYDKGYIVADTHDYRLVNPSKIKLVNNKIARQPMPIDNNAAMIGYAMKKNKQFYKENHRSYIQWYVDCYEYWLKQLDSNKG
;
A
#
# COMPACT_ATOMS: atom_id res chain seq x y z
N MET A 1 -3.80 -21.08 12.63
CA MET A 1 -3.75 -19.77 13.31
C MET A 1 -2.86 -18.84 12.50
N LYS A 2 -3.18 -17.54 12.39
CA LYS A 2 -2.23 -16.60 11.79
C LYS A 2 -1.25 -16.20 12.90
N GLU A 3 0.00 -16.63 12.79
CA GLU A 3 1.01 -16.42 13.83
C GLU A 3 1.28 -14.92 14.04
N MET A 4 1.58 -14.57 15.30
CA MET A 4 2.02 -13.23 15.69
C MET A 4 3.36 -12.91 15.01
N ARG A 5 3.54 -11.66 14.57
CA ARG A 5 4.82 -11.23 13.96
C ARG A 5 5.91 -11.02 15.02
N GLU A 6 6.52 -12.12 15.48
CA GLU A 6 7.55 -12.11 16.54
C GLU A 6 8.72 -11.16 16.21
N LYS A 7 9.17 -11.10 14.96
CA LYS A 7 10.26 -10.19 14.56
C LYS A 7 9.92 -8.72 14.71
N LEU A 8 8.68 -8.33 14.44
CA LEU A 8 8.25 -6.95 14.70
C LEU A 8 8.17 -6.68 16.21
N LYS A 9 7.69 -7.65 17.00
CA LYS A 9 7.67 -7.55 18.46
C LYS A 9 9.07 -7.34 19.03
N GLU A 10 10.06 -8.12 18.59
CA GLU A 10 11.47 -8.02 18.99
C GLU A 10 12.07 -6.64 18.71
N LEU A 11 11.78 -6.04 17.55
CA LEU A 11 12.26 -4.70 17.21
C LEU A 11 11.71 -3.59 18.14
N GLY A 12 10.48 -3.77 18.62
CA GLY A 12 9.83 -2.84 19.52
C GLY A 12 9.43 -1.49 18.87
N SER A 13 8.71 -0.68 19.64
CA SER A 13 8.06 0.55 19.14
C SER A 13 8.89 1.83 19.33
N GLN A 14 10.07 1.75 19.93
CA GLN A 14 10.81 2.94 20.38
C GLN A 14 11.35 3.78 19.21
N LYS A 15 12.04 3.13 18.26
CA LYS A 15 12.72 3.81 17.16
C LYS A 15 12.08 3.52 15.81
N ARG A 16 12.49 4.30 14.81
CA ARG A 16 12.21 3.99 13.40
C ARG A 16 13.33 3.11 12.86
N HIS A 17 12.95 2.12 12.08
CA HIS A 17 13.87 1.27 11.33
C HIS A 17 13.68 1.49 9.83
N GLU A 18 14.70 1.21 9.05
CA GLU A 18 14.62 1.19 7.59
C GLU A 18 14.28 -0.23 7.13
N PHE A 19 13.23 -0.33 6.33
CA PHE A 19 12.73 -1.57 5.76
C PHE A 19 12.80 -1.50 4.24
N ILE A 20 12.84 -2.67 3.61
CA ILE A 20 12.61 -2.85 2.20
C ILE A 20 11.51 -3.89 2.00
N GLY A 21 10.62 -3.67 1.04
CA GLY A 21 9.58 -4.62 0.69
C GLY A 21 9.26 -4.57 -0.79
N GLU A 22 8.77 -5.68 -1.32
CA GLU A 22 8.43 -5.84 -2.72
C GLU A 22 6.96 -5.48 -2.94
N PHE A 23 6.68 -4.54 -3.83
CA PHE A 23 5.32 -4.21 -4.20
C PHE A 23 4.69 -5.38 -4.96
N VAL A 24 3.57 -5.87 -4.44
CA VAL A 24 2.81 -6.96 -5.08
C VAL A 24 1.60 -6.41 -5.81
N ARG A 25 0.73 -5.69 -5.09
CA ARG A 25 -0.54 -5.23 -5.66
C ARG A 25 -1.16 -4.08 -4.90
N LEU A 26 -2.13 -3.47 -5.56
CA LEU A 26 -3.04 -2.50 -4.96
C LEU A 26 -4.25 -3.18 -4.34
N GLY A 27 -4.89 -2.44 -3.47
CA GLY A 27 -6.18 -2.77 -2.90
C GLY A 27 -6.92 -1.50 -2.53
N TYR A 28 -8.03 -1.70 -1.84
CA TYR A 28 -8.69 -0.64 -1.11
C TYR A 28 -9.23 -1.22 0.19
N LYS A 29 -9.44 -0.33 1.16
CA LYS A 29 -10.25 -0.63 2.34
C LYS A 29 -11.53 0.20 2.31
N ASN A 30 -12.60 -0.42 2.77
CA ASN A 30 -13.86 0.26 3.03
C ASN A 30 -13.84 0.74 4.49
N SER A 31 -13.87 2.06 4.68
CA SER A 31 -14.19 2.69 5.97
C SER A 31 -15.56 3.33 5.85
N PHE A 32 -16.26 3.61 6.95
CA PHE A 32 -17.61 4.18 6.93
C PHE A 32 -17.77 5.26 5.84
N ARG A 33 -18.59 4.95 4.82
CA ARG A 33 -18.92 5.78 3.64
C ARG A 33 -17.76 6.18 2.71
N THR A 34 -16.54 5.68 2.90
CA THR A 34 -15.36 6.09 2.11
C THR A 34 -14.41 4.93 1.80
N PHE A 35 -13.99 4.84 0.54
CA PHE A 35 -12.90 3.97 0.13
C PHE A 35 -11.54 4.67 0.27
N ARG A 36 -10.54 3.93 0.72
CA ARG A 36 -9.14 4.39 0.75
C ARG A 36 -8.24 3.39 0.06
N ALA A 37 -7.39 3.86 -0.85
CA ALA A 37 -6.44 3.03 -1.57
C ALA A 37 -5.39 2.45 -0.60
N THR A 38 -5.04 1.19 -0.84
CA THR A 38 -3.99 0.47 -0.09
C THR A 38 -3.03 -0.19 -1.07
N LEU A 39 -1.83 -0.50 -0.60
CA LEU A 39 -0.86 -1.32 -1.32
C LEU A 39 -0.37 -2.45 -0.42
N MET A 40 0.02 -3.56 -1.03
CA MET A 40 0.63 -4.69 -0.34
C MET A 40 2.11 -4.73 -0.68
N LEU A 41 2.94 -4.73 0.36
CA LEU A 41 4.35 -5.10 0.23
C LEU A 41 4.53 -6.51 0.76
N ALA A 42 5.22 -7.36 0.00
CA ALA A 42 5.66 -8.68 0.43
C ALA A 42 7.16 -8.68 0.75
N ASN A 43 7.65 -9.78 1.32
CA ASN A 43 9.06 -10.01 1.61
C ASN A 43 9.68 -8.82 2.37
N VAL A 44 8.99 -8.36 3.42
CA VAL A 44 9.40 -7.14 4.14
C VAL A 44 10.58 -7.48 5.03
N LYS A 45 11.71 -6.84 4.76
CA LYS A 45 12.98 -7.09 5.45
C LYS A 45 13.52 -5.83 6.12
N LEU A 46 14.32 -6.01 7.17
CA LEU A 46 15.17 -4.95 7.70
C LEU A 46 16.33 -4.70 6.76
N VAL A 47 16.64 -3.42 6.48
CA VAL A 47 17.79 -3.10 5.63
C VAL A 47 19.12 -3.38 6.35
N GLU A 48 19.16 -3.22 7.67
CA GLU A 48 20.39 -3.32 8.47
C GLU A 48 21.07 -4.69 8.35
N ASN A 49 20.29 -5.78 8.30
CA ASN A 49 20.79 -7.15 8.33
C ASN A 49 20.08 -8.10 7.33
N ASP A 50 19.28 -7.56 6.41
CA ASP A 50 18.45 -8.31 5.43
C ASP A 50 17.47 -9.32 6.07
N GLU A 51 17.17 -9.18 7.36
CA GLU A 51 16.30 -10.11 8.08
C GLU A 51 14.83 -9.93 7.68
N LEU A 52 14.17 -11.03 7.29
CA LEU A 52 12.74 -11.04 7.00
C LEU A 52 11.94 -10.81 8.29
N VAL A 53 11.19 -9.71 8.34
CA VAL A 53 10.36 -9.37 9.50
C VAL A 53 8.90 -9.77 9.32
N THR A 54 8.42 -9.88 8.08
CA THR A 54 7.08 -10.40 7.76
C THR A 54 6.89 -10.67 6.27
N ASP A 55 6.14 -11.73 5.95
CA ASP A 55 5.84 -12.11 4.58
C ASP A 55 5.08 -11.03 3.80
N HIS A 56 4.13 -10.34 4.44
CA HIS A 56 3.36 -9.28 3.80
C HIS A 56 2.72 -8.30 4.78
N LEU A 57 2.61 -7.05 4.34
CA LEU A 57 1.87 -5.99 5.03
C LEU A 57 1.10 -5.12 4.05
N TRP A 58 -0.11 -4.72 4.48
CA TRP A 58 -0.91 -3.72 3.79
C TRP A 58 -0.65 -2.34 4.38
N PHE A 59 -0.40 -1.38 3.49
CA PHE A 59 -0.21 0.03 3.83
C PHE A 59 -1.31 0.87 3.19
N ASN A 60 -1.65 2.01 3.81
CA ASN A 60 -2.39 3.04 3.08
C ASN A 60 -1.50 3.57 1.96
N TYR A 61 -2.06 3.74 0.75
CA TYR A 61 -1.33 4.28 -0.39
C TYR A 61 -1.24 5.82 -0.26
N THR A 62 -0.33 6.30 0.59
CA THR A 62 -0.20 7.73 0.91
C THR A 62 0.42 8.53 -0.23
N LYS A 63 0.30 9.87 -0.17
CA LYS A 63 0.93 10.80 -1.13
C LYS A 63 2.43 10.52 -1.35
N SER A 64 3.16 10.11 -0.31
CA SER A 64 4.60 9.79 -0.41
C SER A 64 4.89 8.58 -1.30
N PHE A 65 4.04 7.56 -1.27
CA PHE A 65 4.15 6.44 -2.22
C PHE A 65 3.71 6.86 -3.63
N LEU A 66 2.65 7.68 -3.74
CA LEU A 66 2.13 8.14 -5.04
C LEU A 66 3.13 9.03 -5.80
N LYS A 67 4.04 9.71 -5.10
CA LYS A 67 5.15 10.46 -5.71
C LYS A 67 6.16 9.58 -6.47
N LEU A 68 6.16 8.26 -6.24
CA LEU A 68 6.96 7.33 -7.04
C LEU A 68 6.37 7.07 -8.43
N GLY A 69 5.12 7.51 -8.68
CA GLY A 69 4.35 7.18 -9.87
C GLY A 69 3.71 5.78 -9.79
N GLU A 70 3.25 5.27 -10.92
CA GLU A 70 2.64 3.95 -11.03
C GLU A 70 3.65 2.86 -10.64
N LEU A 71 3.38 2.18 -9.51
CA LEU A 71 4.16 1.02 -9.06
C LEU A 71 3.79 -0.21 -9.88
N LYS A 72 4.80 -1.01 -10.21
CA LYS A 72 4.67 -2.32 -10.88
C LYS A 72 5.03 -3.43 -9.91
N GLU A 73 4.39 -4.59 -10.08
CA GLU A 73 4.73 -5.80 -9.33
C GLU A 73 6.24 -6.09 -9.44
N GLY A 74 6.88 -6.41 -8.31
CA GLY A 74 8.33 -6.58 -8.20
C GLY A 74 9.12 -5.29 -7.91
N ASP A 75 8.49 -4.11 -7.89
CA ASP A 75 9.16 -2.88 -7.48
C ASP A 75 9.60 -2.96 -6.00
N LEU A 76 10.89 -2.72 -5.74
CA LEU A 76 11.45 -2.73 -4.39
C LEU A 76 11.34 -1.35 -3.75
N ILE A 77 10.60 -1.29 -2.65
CA ILE A 77 10.31 -0.05 -1.94
C ILE A 77 11.05 -0.03 -0.60
N LYS A 78 11.97 0.92 -0.47
CA LYS A 78 12.66 1.22 0.78
C LYS A 78 11.93 2.33 1.54
N PHE A 79 11.77 2.18 2.85
CA PHE A 79 11.04 3.13 3.69
C PHE A 79 11.42 3.03 5.16
N ASN A 80 11.23 4.13 5.91
CA ASN A 80 11.38 4.15 7.36
C ASN A 80 10.02 4.01 8.02
N ALA A 81 9.86 3.09 8.98
CA ALA A 81 8.63 2.92 9.75
C ALA A 81 8.92 2.64 11.23
N ARG A 82 7.88 2.72 12.07
CA ARG A 82 7.93 2.32 13.48
C ARG A 82 7.04 1.09 13.67
N VAL A 83 7.41 0.18 14.56
CA VAL A 83 6.53 -0.92 14.96
C VAL A 83 5.44 -0.41 15.90
N ASN A 84 4.22 -0.89 15.73
CA ASN A 84 3.14 -0.66 16.67
C ASN A 84 2.35 -1.96 16.91
N GLY A 85 2.01 -2.24 18.16
CA GLY A 85 1.05 -3.29 18.51
C GLY A 85 -0.36 -2.88 18.11
N TYR A 86 -1.21 -3.86 17.84
CA TYR A 86 -2.65 -3.66 17.68
C TYR A 86 -3.40 -4.93 18.06
N ASP A 87 -4.57 -4.74 18.64
CA ASP A 87 -5.47 -5.85 18.90
C ASP A 87 -6.31 -6.12 17.66
N LYS A 88 -6.36 -7.39 17.29
CA LYS A 88 -7.06 -7.89 16.12
C LYS A 88 -8.32 -8.62 16.57
N GLY A 89 -9.43 -8.30 15.92
CA GLY A 89 -10.73 -8.89 16.18
C GLY A 89 -11.83 -8.08 15.48
N TYR A 90 -12.87 -8.75 14.97
CA TYR A 90 -14.00 -8.08 14.32
C TYR A 90 -15.07 -7.63 15.35
N ILE A 91 -15.20 -8.36 16.46
CA ILE A 91 -16.18 -8.11 17.52
C ILE A 91 -15.50 -8.10 18.89
N VAL A 92 -14.65 -9.08 19.17
CA VAL A 92 -13.80 -9.12 20.37
C VAL A 92 -12.35 -9.18 19.91
N ALA A 93 -11.52 -8.31 20.47
CA ALA A 93 -10.08 -8.36 20.31
C ALA A 93 -9.55 -9.57 21.09
N ASP A 94 -9.26 -10.67 20.40
CA ASP A 94 -8.77 -11.92 21.01
C ASP A 94 -7.28 -12.17 20.73
N THR A 95 -6.68 -11.41 19.81
CA THR A 95 -5.30 -11.62 19.36
C THR A 95 -4.54 -10.29 19.32
N HIS A 96 -3.42 -10.19 20.03
CA HIS A 96 -2.47 -9.06 19.87
C HIS A 96 -1.49 -9.36 18.75
N ASP A 97 -1.27 -8.41 17.84
CA ASP A 97 -0.36 -8.54 16.69
C ASP A 97 0.40 -7.22 16.46
N TYR A 98 1.42 -7.24 15.60
CA TYR A 98 2.30 -6.11 15.34
C TYR A 98 2.21 -5.68 13.88
N ARG A 99 2.36 -4.37 13.63
CA ARG A 99 2.33 -3.75 12.30
C ARG A 99 3.37 -2.65 12.18
N LEU A 100 3.67 -2.27 10.95
CA LEU A 100 4.46 -1.08 10.65
C LEU A 100 3.56 0.14 10.45
N VAL A 101 3.89 1.24 11.12
CA VAL A 101 3.12 2.50 11.06
C VAL A 101 3.99 3.68 10.66
N ASN A 102 3.31 4.73 10.18
CA ASN A 102 3.91 6.01 9.81
C ASN A 102 5.08 5.90 8.82
N PRO A 103 4.93 5.18 7.68
CA PRO A 103 6.01 5.01 6.72
C PRO A 103 6.45 6.38 6.15
N SER A 104 7.76 6.59 6.07
CA SER A 104 8.40 7.83 5.59
C SER A 104 9.67 7.52 4.81
N LYS A 105 10.30 8.53 4.20
CA LYS A 105 11.51 8.37 3.35
C LYS A 105 11.33 7.29 2.26
N ILE A 106 10.14 7.23 1.67
CA ILE A 106 9.77 6.22 0.66
C ILE A 106 10.64 6.40 -0.59
N LYS A 107 11.25 5.32 -1.07
CA LYS A 107 12.08 5.29 -2.29
C LYS A 107 11.87 3.99 -3.07
N LEU A 108 11.78 4.11 -4.39
CA LEU A 108 11.94 2.98 -5.32
C LEU A 108 13.44 2.75 -5.55
N VAL A 109 13.92 1.52 -5.36
CA VAL A 109 15.38 1.26 -5.36
C VAL A 109 15.88 0.37 -6.50
N ASN A 110 15.01 -0.38 -7.17
CA ASN A 110 15.37 -1.26 -8.30
C ASN A 110 14.93 -0.71 -9.67
N ASN A 111 14.43 0.52 -9.75
CA ASN A 111 14.07 1.16 -11.01
C ASN A 111 14.36 2.66 -10.97
N LYS A 112 14.94 3.19 -12.05
CA LYS A 112 15.24 4.62 -12.22
C LYS A 112 14.42 5.28 -13.34
N ILE A 113 13.60 4.51 -14.05
CA ILE A 113 12.77 5.02 -15.14
C ILE A 113 11.60 5.80 -14.55
N ALA A 114 11.39 7.01 -15.06
CA ALA A 114 10.24 7.83 -14.70
C ALA A 114 8.94 7.06 -14.97
N ARG A 115 8.08 7.00 -13.96
CA ARG A 115 6.79 6.31 -14.03
C ARG A 115 5.68 7.27 -14.43
N GLN A 116 4.57 6.71 -14.93
CA GLN A 116 3.35 7.48 -15.11
C GLN A 116 2.96 8.13 -13.77
N PRO A 117 2.59 9.42 -13.74
CA PRO A 117 2.17 10.06 -12.50
C PRO A 117 0.86 9.44 -12.00
N MET A 118 0.58 9.67 -10.72
CA MET A 118 -0.62 9.16 -10.03
C MET A 118 -1.52 10.31 -9.57
N PRO A 119 -2.85 10.09 -9.38
CA PRO A 119 -3.77 11.10 -8.85
C PRO A 119 -3.55 11.40 -7.35
N ILE A 120 -2.45 12.08 -7.00
CA ILE A 120 -1.99 12.33 -5.62
C ILE A 120 -3.08 12.98 -4.73
N ASP A 121 -3.86 13.91 -5.27
CA ASP A 121 -4.86 14.68 -4.54
C ASP A 121 -6.31 14.34 -4.95
N ASN A 122 -6.51 13.25 -5.69
CA ASN A 122 -7.83 12.82 -6.14
C ASN A 122 -8.10 11.37 -5.70
N ASN A 123 -8.69 11.21 -4.51
CA ASN A 123 -9.00 9.90 -3.95
C ASN A 123 -9.97 9.10 -4.83
N ALA A 124 -10.93 9.75 -5.49
CA ALA A 124 -11.86 9.05 -6.37
C ALA A 124 -11.13 8.42 -7.57
N ALA A 125 -10.27 9.20 -8.24
CA ALA A 125 -9.43 8.68 -9.31
C ALA A 125 -8.45 7.60 -8.83
N MET A 126 -7.90 7.71 -7.61
CA MET A 126 -7.04 6.65 -7.03
C MET A 126 -7.79 5.33 -6.82
N ILE A 127 -9.02 5.39 -6.31
CA ILE A 127 -9.88 4.20 -6.15
C ILE A 127 -10.26 3.64 -7.53
N GLY A 128 -10.56 4.52 -8.49
CA GLY A 128 -10.84 4.16 -9.87
C GLY A 128 -9.71 3.40 -10.53
N TYR A 129 -8.47 3.87 -10.36
CA TYR A 129 -7.28 3.18 -10.81
C TYR A 129 -7.17 1.78 -10.20
N ALA A 130 -7.32 1.65 -8.88
CA ALA A 130 -7.25 0.35 -8.21
C ALA A 130 -8.35 -0.61 -8.66
N MET A 131 -9.58 -0.13 -8.87
CA MET A 131 -10.69 -0.92 -9.42
C MET A 131 -10.43 -1.36 -10.85
N LYS A 132 -9.98 -0.44 -11.72
CA LYS A 132 -9.65 -0.74 -13.12
C LYS A 132 -8.53 -1.77 -13.23
N LYS A 133 -7.43 -1.59 -12.49
CA LYS A 133 -6.26 -2.48 -12.51
C LYS A 133 -6.59 -3.89 -12.02
N ASN A 134 -7.41 -4.00 -10.96
CA ASN A 134 -7.74 -5.27 -10.32
C ASN A 134 -9.13 -5.81 -10.70
N LYS A 135 -9.70 -5.40 -11.83
CA LYS A 135 -11.09 -5.69 -12.21
C LYS A 135 -11.45 -7.18 -12.10
N GLN A 136 -10.60 -8.04 -12.67
CA GLN A 136 -10.84 -9.48 -12.68
C GLN A 136 -10.78 -10.06 -11.26
N PHE A 137 -9.70 -9.77 -10.53
CA PHE A 137 -9.53 -10.18 -9.13
C PHE A 137 -10.69 -9.72 -8.24
N TYR A 138 -11.20 -8.49 -8.41
CA TYR A 138 -12.31 -7.99 -7.62
C TYR A 138 -13.63 -8.70 -7.92
N LYS A 139 -13.90 -9.00 -9.20
CA LYS A 139 -15.09 -9.78 -9.58
C LYS A 139 -15.06 -11.18 -8.99
N GLU A 140 -13.93 -11.87 -9.10
CA GLU A 140 -13.74 -13.25 -8.61
C GLU A 140 -13.83 -13.33 -7.08
N ASN A 141 -13.42 -12.28 -6.37
CA ASN A 141 -13.39 -12.25 -4.90
C ASN A 141 -14.56 -11.46 -4.29
N HIS A 142 -15.63 -11.23 -5.05
CA HIS A 142 -16.84 -10.51 -4.62
C HIS A 142 -16.54 -9.15 -3.96
N ARG A 143 -15.50 -8.47 -4.44
CA ARG A 143 -15.14 -7.11 -4.02
C ARG A 143 -15.98 -6.11 -4.81
N SER A 144 -16.40 -5.03 -4.15
CA SER A 144 -17.10 -3.91 -4.80
C SER A 144 -16.30 -3.36 -5.98
N TYR A 145 -16.95 -3.28 -7.14
CA TYR A 145 -16.46 -2.61 -8.33
C TYR A 145 -17.50 -1.58 -8.75
N ILE A 146 -17.14 -0.31 -8.70
CA ILE A 146 -18.09 0.81 -8.90
C ILE A 146 -17.59 1.62 -10.08
N GLN A 147 -18.37 1.63 -11.17
CA GLN A 147 -17.98 2.25 -12.44
C GLN A 147 -17.67 3.74 -12.30
N TRP A 148 -18.41 4.49 -11.48
CA TRP A 148 -18.18 5.91 -11.25
C TRP A 148 -16.74 6.25 -10.82
N TYR A 149 -16.11 5.40 -9.98
CA TYR A 149 -14.72 5.61 -9.59
C TYR A 149 -13.78 5.42 -10.78
N VAL A 150 -14.03 4.39 -11.61
CA VAL A 150 -13.25 4.13 -12.82
C VAL A 150 -13.34 5.31 -13.79
N ASP A 151 -14.54 5.86 -13.97
CA ASP A 151 -14.76 7.03 -14.82
C ASP A 151 -14.00 8.27 -14.29
N CYS A 152 -13.94 8.45 -12.97
CA CYS A 152 -13.13 9.50 -12.34
C CYS A 152 -11.63 9.35 -12.65
N TYR A 153 -11.11 8.13 -12.70
CA TYR A 153 -9.72 7.87 -13.08
C TYR A 153 -9.48 8.17 -14.57
N GLU A 154 -10.39 7.74 -15.44
CA GLU A 154 -10.28 8.00 -16.88
C GLU A 154 -10.40 9.49 -17.22
N TYR A 155 -11.26 10.22 -16.52
CA TYR A 155 -11.32 11.67 -16.62
C TYR A 155 -10.01 12.32 -16.18
N TRP A 156 -9.45 11.88 -15.05
CA TRP A 156 -8.15 12.38 -14.58
C TRP A 156 -7.02 12.14 -15.58
N LEU A 157 -6.99 10.96 -16.23
CA LEU A 157 -6.02 10.67 -17.29
C LEU A 157 -6.15 11.63 -18.48
N LYS A 158 -7.38 11.90 -18.94
CA LYS A 158 -7.62 12.87 -20.03
C LYS A 158 -7.09 14.26 -19.67
N GLN A 159 -7.36 14.73 -18.45
CA GLN A 159 -6.85 16.02 -17.97
C GLN A 159 -5.32 16.06 -17.91
N LEU A 160 -4.70 14.96 -17.48
CA LEU A 160 -3.24 14.85 -17.45
C LEU A 160 -2.62 14.95 -18.85
N ASP A 161 -3.22 14.33 -19.85
CA ASP A 161 -2.70 14.35 -21.21
C ASP A 161 -2.96 15.68 -21.92
N SER A 162 -4.11 16.32 -21.68
CA SER A 162 -4.38 17.68 -22.16
C SER A 162 -3.41 18.73 -21.61
N ASN A 163 -2.87 18.52 -20.40
CA ASN A 163 -1.88 19.42 -19.79
C ASN A 163 -0.43 19.18 -20.28
N LYS A 164 -0.20 18.15 -21.12
CA LYS A 164 1.12 17.87 -21.72
C LYS A 164 1.26 18.37 -23.16
N GLY A 165 0.15 18.72 -23.81
CA GLY A 165 0.10 19.35 -25.13
C GLY A 165 0.14 20.86 -25.01
#